data_AF-E4XL49-F1
#
_entry.id   AF-E4XL49-F1
#
_cell.length_a   1.000
_cell.length_b   1.000
_cell.length_c   1.000
_cell.angle_alpha   90.00
_cell.angle_beta   90.00
_cell.angle_gamma   90.00
#
_symmetry.space_group_name_H-M   'P 1'
#
loop_
_entity.id
_entity.type
_entity.pdbx_description
1 polymer ?
#
loop_
_entity_poly.entity_id
_entity_poly.type
_entity_poly.pdbx_seq_one_letter_code
_entity_poly.pdbx_strand_id
1 'polypeptide(L)'
;MIAFLHIGKTGGTSIDATVEPIVKTLSKTTYPKSYLGRIHFDWSYLAKMFYQKDVDVITMLRHPVDRTISQYYFHKQLPRQQDDYDFLNSTVETFFSNWTMMMDHRTIWQDGQGAVAWLTGTQKRI
;
A
#
# COMPACT_ATOMS: atom_id res chain seq x y z
N MET A 1 -20.01 1.19 -6.49
CA MET A 1 -19.06 1.97 -5.64
C MET A 1 -17.69 1.88 -6.28
N ILE A 2 -16.82 2.89 -6.14
CA ILE A 2 -15.43 2.76 -6.61
C ILE A 2 -14.54 2.56 -5.39
N ALA A 3 -13.78 1.47 -5.36
CA ALA A 3 -12.80 1.19 -4.32
C ALA A 3 -11.39 1.22 -4.90
N PHE A 4 -10.48 1.94 -4.27
CA PHE A 4 -9.07 1.91 -4.59
C PHE A 4 -8.34 0.98 -3.62
N LEU A 5 -7.92 -0.19 -4.12
CA LEU A 5 -7.08 -1.13 -3.39
C LEU A 5 -5.66 -0.55 -3.30
N HIS A 6 -5.42 0.25 -2.25
CA HIS A 6 -4.21 1.02 -2.07
C HIS A 6 -3.08 0.14 -1.52
N ILE A 7 -2.13 -0.17 -2.39
CA ILE A 7 -0.89 -0.88 -2.03
C ILE A 7 0.23 0.12 -1.71
N GLY A 8 0.95 -0.10 -0.61
CA GLY A 8 2.03 0.78 -0.18
C GLY A 8 3.07 1.04 -1.28
N LYS A 9 3.44 2.32 -1.44
CA LYS A 9 4.55 2.79 -2.30
C LYS A 9 4.36 2.58 -3.81
N THR A 10 3.11 2.45 -4.27
CA THR A 10 2.76 2.36 -5.70
C THR A 10 2.22 3.67 -6.28
N GLY A 11 2.27 4.78 -5.53
CA GLY A 11 1.70 6.07 -5.94
C GLY A 11 0.24 6.28 -5.51
N GLY A 12 -0.26 5.45 -4.59
CA GLY A 12 -1.67 5.48 -4.18
C GLY A 12 -2.14 6.80 -3.57
N THR A 13 -1.28 7.55 -2.87
CA THR A 13 -1.63 8.90 -2.37
C THR A 13 -2.01 9.85 -3.51
N SER A 14 -1.32 9.80 -4.64
CA SER A 14 -1.63 10.62 -5.82
C SER A 14 -2.96 10.20 -6.44
N ILE A 15 -3.22 8.89 -6.55
CA ILE A 15 -4.52 8.38 -7.02
C ILE A 15 -5.65 8.83 -6.10
N ASP A 16 -5.50 8.67 -4.79
CA ASP A 16 -6.50 9.12 -3.83
C ASP A 16 -6.78 10.63 -3.94
N ALA A 17 -5.74 11.43 -4.14
CA ALA A 17 -5.86 12.88 -4.30
C ALA A 17 -6.58 13.27 -5.61
N THR A 18 -6.42 12.48 -6.68
CA THR A 18 -7.01 12.77 -8.00
C THR A 18 -8.39 12.16 -8.21
N VAL A 19 -8.58 10.89 -7.85
CA VAL A 19 -9.81 10.14 -8.16
C VAL A 19 -10.96 10.52 -7.23
N GLU A 20 -10.69 10.71 -5.93
CA GLU A 20 -11.76 11.00 -4.97
C GLU A 20 -12.56 12.29 -5.32
N PRO A 21 -11.92 13.44 -5.67
CA PRO A 21 -12.67 14.63 -6.08
C PRO A 21 -13.50 14.41 -7.35
N ILE A 22 -12.97 13.64 -8.31
CA ILE A 22 -13.66 13.33 -9.56
C ILE A 22 -14.92 12.51 -9.26
N VAL A 23 -14.79 11.42 -8.49
CA VAL A 23 -15.93 10.58 -8.10
C VAL A 23 -16.96 11.40 -7.34
N LYS A 24 -16.54 12.21 -6.35
CA LYS A 24 -17.46 13.08 -5.61
C LYS A 24 -18.21 14.08 -6.50
N THR A 25 -17.56 14.59 -7.55
CA THR A 25 -18.17 15.53 -8.49
C THR A 25 -19.18 14.84 -9.39
N LEU A 26 -18.81 13.71 -10.00
CA LEU A 26 -19.69 12.92 -10.87
C LEU A 26 -20.89 12.34 -10.11
N SER A 27 -20.71 12.03 -8.84
CA SER A 27 -21.77 11.50 -7.98
C SER A 27 -22.87 12.49 -7.62
N LYS A 28 -22.62 13.79 -7.82
CA LYS A 28 -23.65 14.83 -7.68
C LYS A 28 -24.52 14.99 -8.92
N THR A 29 -24.08 14.53 -10.09
CA THR A 29 -24.71 14.89 -11.37
C THR A 29 -25.29 13.71 -12.13
N THR A 30 -24.62 12.54 -12.13
CA THR A 30 -24.92 11.49 -13.13
C THR A 30 -25.10 10.10 -12.52
N TYR A 31 -24.27 9.72 -11.54
CA TYR A 31 -24.32 8.38 -10.94
C TYR A 31 -23.89 8.42 -9.48
N PRO A 32 -24.77 8.17 -8.49
CA PRO A 32 -24.39 8.20 -7.08
C PRO A 32 -23.43 7.04 -6.76
N LYS A 33 -22.12 7.29 -6.86
CA LYS A 33 -21.07 6.36 -6.44
C LYS A 33 -20.29 6.94 -5.27
N SER A 34 -20.10 6.16 -4.22
CA SER A 34 -19.12 6.47 -3.16
C SER A 34 -17.71 6.07 -3.61
N TYR A 35 -16.71 6.73 -3.01
CA TYR A 35 -15.30 6.39 -3.15
C TYR A 35 -14.78 5.81 -1.84
N LEU A 36 -14.11 4.66 -1.91
CA LEU A 36 -13.39 4.03 -0.80
C LEU A 36 -11.89 4.01 -1.13
N GLY A 37 -11.10 4.81 -0.44
CA GLY A 37 -9.65 4.92 -0.63
C GLY A 37 -8.96 5.53 0.60
N ARG A 38 -7.71 5.97 0.47
CA ARG A 38 -6.86 6.51 1.55
C ARG A 38 -6.59 5.56 2.73
N ILE A 39 -6.88 4.28 2.56
CA ILE A 39 -6.64 3.25 3.57
C ILE A 39 -6.01 2.04 2.90
N HIS A 40 -5.12 1.37 3.63
CA HIS A 40 -4.51 0.12 3.18
C HIS A 40 -5.40 -1.06 3.58
N PHE A 41 -5.90 -1.79 2.60
CA PHE A 41 -6.64 -3.04 2.79
C PHE A 41 -6.33 -4.00 1.64
N ASP A 42 -6.58 -5.28 1.86
CA ASP A 42 -6.41 -6.32 0.85
C ASP A 42 -7.75 -6.70 0.20
N TRP A 43 -7.68 -7.60 -0.77
CA TRP A 43 -8.86 -8.09 -1.47
C TRP A 43 -9.90 -8.74 -0.54
N SER A 44 -9.45 -9.39 0.54
CA SER A 44 -10.35 -10.07 1.49
C SER A 44 -11.32 -9.10 2.16
N TYR A 45 -10.87 -7.86 2.42
CA TYR A 45 -11.72 -6.80 2.97
C TYR A 45 -12.87 -6.44 2.03
N LEU A 46 -12.58 -6.26 0.74
CA LEU A 46 -13.59 -5.96 -0.26
C LEU A 46 -14.56 -7.12 -0.43
N ALA A 47 -14.03 -8.34 -0.54
CA ALA A 47 -14.83 -9.55 -0.66
C ALA A 47 -15.78 -9.74 0.53
N LYS A 48 -15.34 -9.43 1.75
CA LYS A 48 -16.17 -9.56 2.97
C LYS A 48 -17.20 -8.45 3.12
N MET A 49 -16.79 -7.19 2.95
CA MET A 49 -17.65 -6.04 3.23
C MET A 49 -18.67 -5.76 2.12
N PHE A 50 -18.36 -6.19 0.90
CA PHE A 50 -19.12 -5.81 -0.29
C PHE A 50 -19.48 -6.99 -1.19
N TYR A 51 -19.50 -8.23 -0.65
CA TYR A 51 -19.81 -9.46 -1.39
C TYR A 51 -21.04 -9.37 -2.31
N GLN A 52 -22.07 -8.62 -1.90
CA GLN A 52 -23.33 -8.47 -2.64
C GLN A 52 -23.50 -7.09 -3.30
N LYS A 53 -22.48 -6.23 -3.27
CA LYS A 53 -22.54 -4.90 -3.88
C LYS A 53 -21.67 -4.86 -5.12
N ASP A 54 -22.14 -4.13 -6.12
CA ASP A 54 -21.35 -3.85 -7.31
C ASP A 54 -20.24 -2.83 -6.99
N VAL A 55 -18.99 -3.31 -6.94
CA VAL A 55 -17.80 -2.53 -6.60
C VAL A 55 -16.81 -2.59 -7.75
N ASP A 56 -16.57 -1.43 -8.35
CA ASP A 56 -15.49 -1.23 -9.31
C ASP A 56 -14.19 -1.05 -8.52
N VAL A 57 -13.25 -1.98 -8.66
CA VAL A 57 -11.97 -1.93 -7.95
C VAL A 57 -10.88 -1.39 -8.88
N ILE A 58 -10.19 -0.35 -8.43
CA ILE A 58 -9.01 0.20 -9.07
C ILE A 58 -7.81 -0.17 -8.20
N THR A 59 -6.68 -0.51 -8.80
CA THR A 59 -5.41 -0.67 -8.09
C THR A 59 -4.26 -0.14 -8.92
N MET A 60 -3.15 0.21 -8.26
CA MET A 60 -1.90 0.57 -8.91
C MET A 60 -0.80 -0.34 -8.45
N LEU A 61 -0.10 -0.90 -9.43
CA LEU A 61 1.08 -1.73 -9.22
C LEU A 61 2.33 -0.94 -9.57
N ARG A 62 3.44 -1.33 -8.95
CA ARG A 62 4.78 -0.81 -9.24
C ARG A 62 5.72 -1.98 -9.39
N HIS A 63 6.78 -1.80 -10.18
CA HIS A 63 7.86 -2.77 -10.27
C HIS A 63 8.31 -3.21 -8.85
N PRO A 64 8.39 -4.52 -8.57
CA PRO A 64 8.54 -5.00 -7.19
C PRO A 64 9.85 -4.55 -6.54
N VAL A 65 10.94 -4.46 -7.30
CA VAL A 65 12.24 -3.97 -6.81
C VAL A 65 12.14 -2.50 -6.38
N ASP A 66 11.62 -1.64 -7.26
CA ASP A 66 11.48 -0.20 -7.02
C ASP A 66 10.55 0.09 -5.83
N ARG A 67 9.49 -0.71 -5.70
CA ARG A 67 8.57 -0.63 -4.56
C ARG A 67 9.30 -0.97 -3.26
N THR A 68 10.08 -2.04 -3.23
CA THR A 68 10.88 -2.43 -2.05
C THR A 68 11.90 -1.36 -1.68
N ILE A 69 12.62 -0.80 -2.65
CA ILE A 69 13.56 0.32 -2.40
C ILE A 69 12.82 1.53 -1.84
N SER A 70 11.66 1.88 -2.41
CA SER A 70 10.84 2.98 -1.90
C SER A 70 10.30 2.72 -0.49
N GLN A 71 9.95 1.47 -0.18
CA GLN A 71 9.48 1.04 1.13
C GLN A 71 10.60 1.08 2.18
N TYR A 72 11.83 0.74 1.78
CA TYR A 72 13.02 0.85 2.62
C TYR A 72 13.25 2.29 3.08
N TYR A 73 13.34 3.25 2.15
CA TYR A 73 13.56 4.65 2.52
C TYR A 73 12.38 5.26 3.27
N PHE A 74 11.14 4.81 2.99
CA PHE A 74 9.98 5.21 3.77
C PHE A 74 10.05 4.69 5.21
N HIS A 75 10.47 3.44 5.42
CA HIS A 75 10.61 2.88 6.75
C HIS A 75 11.58 3.67 7.63
N LYS A 76 12.68 4.17 7.05
CA LYS A 76 13.65 5.02 7.76
C LYS A 76 13.06 6.35 8.27
N GLN A 77 11.94 6.79 7.70
CA GLN A 77 11.26 8.03 8.10
C GLN A 77 10.23 7.80 9.22
N LEU A 78 9.92 6.54 9.56
CA LEU A 78 8.91 6.25 10.57
C LEU A 78 9.42 6.64 11.97
N PRO A 79 8.58 7.25 12.83
CA PRO A 79 9.00 7.64 14.19
C PRO A 79 9.53 6.47 15.03
N ARG A 80 9.00 5.27 14.81
CA ARG A 80 9.42 4.05 15.53
C ARG A 80 10.85 3.59 15.23
N GLN A 81 11.48 4.12 14.17
CA GLN A 81 12.84 3.75 13.77
C GLN A 81 13.89 4.77 14.24
N GLN A 82 13.49 5.84 14.93
CA GLN A 82 14.40 6.94 15.27
C GLN A 82 15.54 6.52 16.22
N ASP A 83 15.35 5.44 16.98
CA ASP A 83 16.36 4.91 17.91
C ASP A 83 17.25 3.82 17.29
N ASP A 84 16.94 3.33 16.07
CA ASP A 84 17.74 2.31 15.37
C ASP A 84 18.77 2.98 14.44
N TYR A 85 19.83 3.53 15.05
CA TYR A 85 20.88 4.26 14.33
C TYR A 85 21.58 3.41 13.26
N ASP A 86 21.74 2.11 13.48
CA ASP A 86 22.41 1.21 12.52
C ASP A 86 21.56 1.06 11.26
N PHE A 87 20.25 0.84 11.41
CA PHE A 87 19.33 0.82 10.27
C PHE A 87 19.24 2.19 9.59
N LEU A 88 19.12 3.28 10.36
CA LEU A 88 19.01 4.64 9.83
C LEU A 88 20.24 5.08 9.03
N ASN A 89 21.44 4.57 9.35
CA ASN A 89 22.66 4.90 8.62
C ASN A 89 23.02 3.87 7.53
N SER A 90 22.32 2.73 7.46
CA SER A 90 22.54 1.74 6.40
C SER A 90 22.17 2.26 5.00
N THR A 91 22.77 1.68 3.96
CA THR A 91 22.29 1.77 2.57
C THR A 91 21.41 0.56 2.23
N VAL A 92 20.77 0.59 1.05
CA VAL A 92 20.00 -0.56 0.56
C VAL A 92 20.89 -1.80 0.41
N GLU A 93 22.12 -1.63 -0.08
CA GLU A 93 23.10 -2.70 -0.25
C GLU A 93 23.53 -3.28 1.10
N THR A 94 23.85 -2.43 2.07
CA THR A 94 24.19 -2.87 3.44
C THR A 94 23.02 -3.60 4.07
N PHE A 95 21.79 -3.10 3.89
CA PHE A 95 20.59 -3.74 4.37
C PHE A 95 20.46 -5.17 3.81
N PHE A 96 20.54 -5.35 2.49
CA PHE A 96 20.41 -6.67 1.87
C PHE A 96 21.61 -7.60 2.11
N SER A 97 22.74 -7.06 2.54
CA SER A 97 23.93 -7.85 2.90
C SER A 97 23.96 -8.24 4.38
N ASN A 98 23.10 -7.65 5.22
CA ASN A 98 23.05 -7.90 6.67
C ASN A 98 21.76 -8.67 7.02
N TRP A 99 21.90 -9.97 7.22
CA TRP A 99 20.78 -10.87 7.54
C TRP A 99 20.00 -10.43 8.79
N THR A 100 20.68 -10.08 9.87
CA THR A 100 20.02 -9.67 11.13
C THR A 100 19.14 -8.45 10.91
N MET A 101 19.70 -7.41 10.28
CA MET A 101 18.96 -6.19 9.94
C MET A 101 17.78 -6.47 9.00
N MET A 102 17.95 -7.35 8.00
CA MET A 102 16.84 -7.77 7.14
C MET A 102 15.71 -8.44 7.91
N MET A 103 16.03 -9.24 8.91
CA MET A 103 15.04 -9.99 9.69
C MET A 103 14.33 -9.12 10.72
N ASP A 104 15.05 -8.19 11.34
CA ASP A 104 14.49 -7.20 12.26
C ASP A 104 13.52 -6.26 11.53
N HIS A 105 13.84 -5.87 10.30
CA HIS A 105 12.99 -5.03 9.44
C HIS A 105 12.32 -5.80 8.31
N ARG A 106 11.94 -7.07 8.55
CA ARG A 106 11.41 -7.96 7.51
C ARG A 106 10.19 -7.42 6.77
N THR A 107 9.41 -6.54 7.40
CA THR A 107 8.26 -5.87 6.78
C THR A 107 8.64 -4.97 5.61
N ILE A 108 9.91 -4.66 5.37
CA ILE A 108 10.32 -3.87 4.20
C ILE A 108 10.29 -4.71 2.92
N TRP A 109 10.80 -5.94 3.00
CA TRP A 109 10.96 -6.83 1.83
C TRP A 109 9.89 -7.94 1.78
N GLN A 110 9.33 -8.34 2.92
CA GLN A 110 8.21 -9.28 2.99
C GLN A 110 6.85 -8.62 2.80
N ASP A 111 6.72 -7.29 2.99
CA ASP A 111 5.45 -6.59 2.82
C ASP A 111 4.85 -6.88 1.46
N GLY A 112 3.78 -7.67 1.46
CA GLY A 112 3.03 -8.01 0.27
C GLY A 112 3.69 -8.94 -0.73
N GLN A 113 4.87 -9.53 -0.49
CA GLN A 113 5.67 -10.23 -1.53
C GLN A 113 5.69 -9.46 -2.86
N GLY A 114 5.94 -8.15 -2.79
CA GLY A 114 5.88 -7.29 -3.98
C GLY A 114 4.46 -7.00 -4.45
N ALA A 115 3.55 -6.70 -3.52
CA ALA A 115 2.13 -6.36 -3.76
C ALA A 115 1.16 -7.55 -3.96
N VAL A 116 1.65 -8.76 -4.28
CA VAL A 116 0.80 -9.92 -4.58
C VAL A 116 -0.12 -10.30 -3.43
N ALA A 117 0.36 -10.31 -2.18
CA ALA A 117 -0.46 -10.72 -1.04
C ALA A 117 -1.66 -9.79 -0.79
N TRP A 118 -1.57 -8.54 -1.24
CA TRP A 118 -2.67 -7.56 -1.18
C TRP A 118 -3.77 -7.92 -2.19
N LEU A 119 -3.39 -8.44 -3.36
CA LEU A 119 -4.31 -8.89 -4.42
C LEU A 119 -4.99 -10.21 -4.06
N THR A 120 -4.25 -11.15 -3.45
CA THR A 120 -4.78 -12.47 -3.07
C THR A 120 -5.61 -12.44 -1.78
N GLY A 121 -5.62 -11.31 -1.05
CA GLY A 121 -6.35 -11.20 0.22
C GLY A 121 -5.69 -11.97 1.37
N THR A 122 -4.36 -12.13 1.31
CA THR A 122 -3.57 -12.81 2.35
C THR A 122 -2.75 -11.84 3.19
N GLN A 123 -2.79 -10.54 2.86
CA GLN A 123 -2.18 -9.47 3.64
C GLN A 123 -3.20 -8.89 4.62
N LYS A 124 -3.09 -9.24 5.91
CA LYS A 124 -3.99 -8.67 6.93
C LYS A 124 -3.90 -7.14 6.96
N ARG A 125 -5.05 -6.48 7.19
CA ARG A 125 -5.19 -5.03 7.34
C ARG A 125 -4.09 -4.45 8.24
N ILE A 126 -3.38 -3.45 7.74
CA ILE A 126 -2.41 -2.64 8.50
C ILE A 126 -3.09 -1.33 8.89
#